data_AF-D2RFZ9-F1
#
_entry.id   AF-D2RFZ9-F1
#
_cell.length_a   1.000
_cell.length_b   1.000
_cell.length_c   1.000
_cell.angle_alpha   90.00
_cell.angle_beta   90.00
_cell.angle_gamma   90.00
#
_symmetry.space_group_name_H-M   'P 1'
#
loop_
_entity.id
_entity.type
_entity.pdbx_description
1 polymer ?
#
loop_
_entity_poly.entity_id
_entity_poly.type
_entity_poly.pdbx_seq_one_letter_code
_entity_poly.pdbx_strand_id
1 'polypeptide(L)'
;MGGDVRILIAALSFAFFVVCPRMAGITSLIAKSTGLDLIKVTVIGTLVAIPLVVAMVLIFSRYGLIAALAFAVLTDFLSALAMKEISPKAGIETLVIALFVLIGAKVATYISKFI
;
A
#
# COMPACT_ATOMS: atom_id res chain seq x y z
N MET A 1 22.53 -24.18 3.25
CA MET A 1 21.16 -23.67 3.02
C MET A 1 21.14 -22.95 1.66
N GLY A 2 20.56 -23.58 0.64
CA GLY A 2 20.64 -23.14 -0.76
C GLY A 2 19.88 -21.83 -1.05
N GLY A 3 20.21 -21.19 -2.17
CA GLY A 3 19.66 -19.89 -2.58
C GLY A 3 18.13 -19.86 -2.65
N ASP A 4 17.50 -20.96 -3.04
CA ASP A 4 16.04 -21.07 -3.22
C ASP A 4 15.26 -20.85 -1.91
N VAL A 5 15.79 -21.36 -0.80
CA VAL A 5 15.16 -21.20 0.53
C VAL A 5 15.18 -19.73 0.97
N ARG A 6 16.25 -18.99 0.65
CA ARG A 6 16.35 -17.57 0.99
C ARG A 6 15.37 -16.72 0.18
N ILE A 7 15.20 -17.04 -1.10
CA ILE A 7 14.22 -16.39 -1.96
C ILE A 7 12.81 -16.64 -1.43
N LEU A 8 12.50 -17.88 -1.03
CA LEU A 8 11.20 -18.23 -0.47
C LEU A 8 10.88 -17.42 0.80
N ILE A 9 11.84 -17.34 1.74
CA ILE A 9 11.67 -16.57 2.97
C ILE A 9 11.45 -15.09 2.66
N ALA A 10 12.27 -14.49 1.78
CA ALA A 10 12.13 -13.10 1.39
C ALA A 10 10.78 -12.81 0.70
N ALA A 11 10.34 -13.71 -0.18
CA ALA A 11 9.06 -13.62 -0.86
C ALA A 11 7.88 -13.69 0.14
N LEU A 12 7.96 -14.60 1.12
CA LEU A 12 6.95 -14.71 2.18
C LEU A 12 6.91 -13.46 3.07
N SER A 13 8.06 -12.95 3.50
CA SER A 13 8.13 -11.71 4.27
C SER A 13 7.54 -10.53 3.50
N PHE A 14 7.84 -10.43 2.21
CA PHE A 14 7.28 -9.39 1.35
C PHE A 14 5.76 -9.55 1.20
N ALA A 15 5.26 -10.77 0.97
CA ALA A 15 3.84 -11.06 0.87
C ALA A 15 3.06 -10.70 2.16
N PHE A 16 3.62 -11.01 3.34
CA PHE A 16 3.03 -10.60 4.60
C PHE A 16 3.03 -9.09 4.79
N PHE A 17 4.05 -8.38 4.29
CA PHE A 17 4.10 -6.93 4.36
C PHE A 17 3.08 -6.24 3.43
N VAL A 18 2.76 -6.84 2.28
CA VAL A 18 1.70 -6.35 1.38
C VAL A 18 0.35 -6.32 2.10
N VAL A 19 0.08 -7.29 2.98
CA VAL A 19 -1.09 -7.28 3.86
C VAL A 19 -0.83 -6.29 5.01
N CYS A 20 -1.26 -5.05 4.79
CA CYS A 20 -1.01 -3.95 5.71
C CYS A 20 -2.31 -3.40 6.32
N PRO A 21 -2.24 -2.71 7.49
CA PRO A 21 -3.40 -2.08 8.11
C PRO A 21 -4.15 -1.12 7.19
N ARG A 22 -3.43 -0.45 6.26
CA ARG A 22 -4.02 0.44 5.24
C ARG A 22 -4.98 -0.30 4.31
N MET A 23 -4.62 -1.50 3.86
CA MET A 23 -5.47 -2.32 2.99
C MET A 23 -6.75 -2.74 3.72
N ALA A 24 -6.64 -3.15 4.99
CA ALA A 24 -7.79 -3.49 5.82
C ALA A 24 -8.74 -2.28 6.02
N GLY A 25 -8.18 -1.08 6.21
CA GLY A 25 -8.93 0.17 6.30
C GLY A 25 -9.80 0.42 5.07
N ILE A 26 -9.19 0.37 3.87
CA ILE A 26 -9.91 0.59 2.60
C ILE A 26 -10.96 -0.51 2.35
N THR A 27 -10.64 -1.78 2.60
CA THR A 27 -11.61 -2.88 2.47
C THR A 27 -12.84 -2.64 3.35
N SER A 28 -12.66 -2.14 4.58
CA SER A 28 -13.78 -1.80 5.47
C SER A 28 -14.63 -0.64 4.93
N LEU A 29 -14.02 0.32 4.23
CA LEU A 29 -14.73 1.44 3.61
C LEU A 29 -15.55 0.99 2.41
N ILE A 30 -14.94 0.20 1.53
CA ILE A 30 -15.63 -0.38 0.37
C ILE A 30 -16.84 -1.19 0.82
N ALA A 31 -16.68 -2.02 1.86
CA ALA A 31 -17.76 -2.81 2.44
C ALA A 31 -18.95 -1.95 2.90
N LYS A 32 -18.66 -0.82 3.54
CA LYS A 32 -19.68 0.10 4.06
C LYS A 32 -20.34 0.96 2.98
N SER A 33 -19.62 1.26 1.89
CA SER A 33 -20.03 2.28 0.91
C SER A 33 -20.62 1.74 -0.39
N THR A 34 -20.40 0.46 -0.74
CA THR A 34 -20.71 -0.03 -2.10
C THR A 34 -21.60 -1.27 -2.18
N GLY A 35 -21.75 -2.05 -1.10
CA GLY A 35 -22.47 -3.33 -1.15
C GLY A 35 -21.86 -4.37 -2.10
N LEU A 36 -20.63 -4.16 -2.58
CA LEU A 36 -19.95 -5.05 -3.51
C LEU A 36 -19.39 -6.29 -2.81
N ASP A 37 -19.24 -7.38 -3.57
CA ASP A 37 -18.51 -8.57 -3.15
C ASP A 37 -17.03 -8.24 -2.93
N LEU A 38 -16.64 -8.19 -1.65
CA LEU A 38 -15.29 -7.84 -1.23
C LEU A 38 -14.23 -8.79 -1.77
N ILE A 39 -14.56 -10.08 -1.96
CA ILE A 39 -13.60 -11.05 -2.48
C ILE A 39 -13.30 -10.71 -3.93
N LYS A 40 -14.33 -10.46 -4.76
CA LYS A 40 -14.15 -10.07 -6.15
C LYS A 40 -13.37 -8.77 -6.29
N VAL A 41 -13.73 -7.75 -5.51
CA VAL A 41 -13.02 -6.46 -5.51
C VAL A 41 -11.56 -6.66 -5.13
N THR A 42 -11.28 -7.46 -4.09
CA THR A 42 -9.91 -7.72 -3.62
C THR A 42 -9.10 -8.48 -4.65
N VAL A 43 -9.64 -9.53 -5.28
CA VAL A 43 -8.94 -10.30 -6.32
C VAL A 43 -8.61 -9.43 -7.52
N ILE A 44 -9.59 -8.70 -8.06
CA ILE A 44 -9.40 -7.82 -9.22
C ILE A 44 -8.41 -6.69 -8.86
N GLY A 45 -8.58 -6.06 -7.70
CA GLY A 45 -7.68 -5.01 -7.23
C GLY A 45 -6.24 -5.50 -7.04
N THR A 46 -6.05 -6.72 -6.54
CA THR A 46 -4.72 -7.32 -6.35
C THR A 46 -4.04 -7.60 -7.69
N LEU A 47 -4.77 -8.09 -8.68
CA LEU A 47 -4.22 -8.30 -10.03
C LEU A 47 -3.73 -6.97 -10.65
N VAL A 48 -4.45 -5.88 -10.44
CA VAL A 48 -4.04 -4.54 -10.85
C VAL A 48 -2.88 -4.00 -10.00
N ALA A 49 -2.80 -4.38 -8.72
CA ALA A 49 -1.75 -3.95 -7.81
C ALA A 49 -0.39 -4.60 -8.12
N ILE A 50 -0.34 -5.81 -8.69
CA ILE A 50 0.91 -6.51 -9.01
C ILE A 50 1.86 -5.64 -9.87
N PRO A 51 1.43 -5.07 -11.03
CA PRO A 51 2.24 -4.14 -11.81
C PRO A 51 2.74 -2.93 -11.02
N LEU A 52 1.90 -2.35 -10.15
CA LEU A 52 2.25 -1.19 -9.34
C LEU A 52 3.30 -1.51 -8.28
N VAL A 53 3.21 -2.69 -7.66
CA VAL A 53 4.21 -3.18 -6.71
C VAL A 53 5.55 -3.40 -7.40
N VAL A 54 5.54 -4.03 -8.59
CA VAL A 54 6.76 -4.20 -9.40
C VAL A 54 7.34 -2.83 -9.77
N ALA A 55 6.52 -1.88 -10.22
CA ALA A 55 6.95 -0.52 -10.51
C ALA A 55 7.59 0.16 -9.29
N MET A 56 7.00 0.03 -8.10
CA MET A 56 7.57 0.58 -6.86
C MET A 56 8.96 -0.02 -6.55
N VAL A 57 9.13 -1.34 -6.72
CA VAL A 57 10.43 -2.00 -6.52
C VAL A 57 11.46 -1.55 -7.56
N LEU A 58 11.06 -1.38 -8.82
CA LEU A 58 11.94 -0.85 -9.87
C LEU A 58 12.35 0.60 -9.60
N ILE A 59 11.42 1.43 -9.12
CA ILE A 59 11.70 2.81 -8.69
C ILE A 59 12.68 2.80 -7.51
N PHE A 60 12.45 1.95 -6.51
CA PHE A 60 13.37 1.78 -5.39
C PHE A 60 14.77 1.38 -5.85
N SER A 61 14.85 0.41 -6.76
CA SER A 61 16.13 -0.10 -7.27
C SER A 61 16.93 0.94 -8.06
N ARG A 62 16.27 1.91 -8.71
CA ARG A 62 16.93 2.92 -9.56
C ARG A 62 17.14 4.27 -8.87
N TYR A 63 16.20 4.68 -8.03
CA TYR A 63 16.12 6.02 -7.45
C TYR A 63 16.14 6.04 -5.91
N GLY A 64 16.18 4.85 -5.29
CA GLY A 64 16.28 4.69 -3.84
C GLY A 64 14.96 4.87 -3.09
N LEU A 65 15.08 4.89 -1.76
CA LEU A 65 13.95 4.88 -0.83
C LEU A 65 13.01 6.07 -1.00
N ILE A 66 13.55 7.28 -1.16
CA ILE A 66 12.74 8.50 -1.20
C ILE A 66 11.82 8.53 -2.43
N ALA A 67 12.31 8.08 -3.58
CA ALA A 67 11.50 8.00 -4.80
C ALA A 67 10.42 6.93 -4.71
N ALA A 68 10.73 5.77 -4.11
CA ALA A 68 9.75 4.71 -3.88
C ALA A 68 8.64 5.16 -2.91
N LEU A 69 9.02 5.88 -1.84
CA LEU A 69 8.07 6.48 -0.91
C LEU A 69 7.19 7.53 -1.60
N ALA A 70 7.77 8.40 -2.44
CA ALA A 70 7.01 9.39 -3.20
C ALA A 70 5.98 8.71 -4.14
N PHE A 71 6.37 7.62 -4.81
CA PHE A 71 5.47 6.83 -5.64
C PHE A 71 4.35 6.19 -4.82
N ALA A 72 4.67 5.59 -3.67
CA ALA A 72 3.67 4.98 -2.78
C ALA A 72 2.66 6.00 -2.25
N VAL A 73 3.14 7.18 -1.85
CA VAL A 73 2.28 8.31 -1.43
C VAL A 73 1.38 8.76 -2.57
N LEU A 74 1.91 8.89 -3.79
CA LEU A 74 1.10 9.25 -4.95
C LEU A 74 -0.02 8.24 -5.21
N THR A 75 0.26 6.94 -5.13
CA THR A 75 -0.77 5.90 -5.27
C THR A 75 -1.84 5.96 -4.17
N ASP A 76 -1.47 6.37 -2.95
CA ASP A 76 -2.43 6.55 -1.86
C ASP A 76 -3.37 7.74 -2.11
N PHE A 77 -2.84 8.86 -2.62
CA PHE A 77 -3.67 10.01 -3.01
C PHE A 77 -4.62 9.66 -4.17
N LEU A 78 -4.15 8.89 -5.16
CA LEU A 78 -5.00 8.39 -6.23
C LEU A 78 -6.12 7.50 -5.70
N SER A 79 -5.82 6.64 -4.72
CA SER A 79 -6.84 5.82 -4.04
C SER A 79 -7.87 6.68 -3.30
N ALA A 80 -7.44 7.73 -2.60
CA ALA A 80 -8.35 8.64 -1.91
C ALA A 80 -9.26 9.38 -2.89
N LEU A 81 -8.72 9.79 -4.04
CA LEU A 81 -9.49 10.43 -5.10
C LEU A 81 -10.51 9.46 -5.72
N ALA A 82 -10.12 8.21 -6.00
CA ALA A 82 -11.04 7.20 -6.52
C ALA A 82 -12.16 6.86 -5.51
N MET A 83 -11.84 6.77 -4.21
CA MET A 83 -12.83 6.54 -3.17
C MET A 83 -13.79 7.72 -2.98
N LYS A 84 -13.33 8.95 -3.24
CA LYS A 84 -14.19 10.15 -3.19
C LYS A 84 -15.35 10.07 -4.17
N GLU A 85 -15.14 9.50 -5.36
CA GLU A 85 -16.19 9.33 -6.38
C GLU A 85 -17.28 8.34 -5.95
N ILE A 86 -16.94 7.38 -5.07
CA ILE A 86 -17.90 6.44 -4.49
C ILE A 86 -18.62 7.07 -3.30
N SER A 87 -17.87 7.68 -2.39
CA SER A 87 -18.41 8.37 -1.23
C SER A 87 -17.45 9.48 -0.79
N PRO A 88 -17.91 10.74 -0.69
CA PRO A 88 -17.08 11.84 -0.20
C PRO A 88 -16.49 11.57 1.19
N LYS A 89 -17.23 10.85 2.04
CA LYS A 89 -16.78 10.45 3.37
C LYS A 89 -15.65 9.40 3.30
N ALA A 90 -15.80 8.38 2.45
CA ALA A 90 -14.77 7.36 2.25
C ALA A 90 -13.49 7.95 1.66
N GLY A 91 -13.59 8.94 0.77
CA GLY A 91 -12.45 9.69 0.25
C GLY A 91 -11.67 10.41 1.34
N ILE A 92 -12.37 11.11 2.26
CA ILE A 92 -11.72 11.79 3.40
C ILE A 92 -11.06 10.79 4.34
N GLU A 93 -11.75 9.70 4.71
CA GLU A 93 -11.17 8.67 5.59
C GLU A 93 -9.92 8.04 4.96
N THR A 94 -9.95 7.77 3.66
CA THR A 94 -8.79 7.26 2.91
C THR A 94 -7.63 8.26 2.89
N LEU A 95 -7.92 9.55 2.72
CA LEU A 95 -6.92 10.61 2.76
C LEU A 95 -6.24 10.71 4.13
N VAL A 96 -7.01 10.61 5.22
CA VAL A 96 -6.46 10.63 6.59
C VAL A 96 -5.53 9.44 6.82
N ILE A 97 -5.91 8.24 6.37
CA ILE A 97 -5.06 7.04 6.46
C ILE A 97 -3.76 7.25 5.68
N ALA A 98 -3.82 7.80 4.46
CA ALA A 98 -2.65 8.08 3.64
C ALA A 98 -1.66 9.04 4.34
N LEU A 99 -2.17 10.13 4.95
CA LEU A 99 -1.35 11.07 5.70
C LEU A 99 -0.69 10.41 6.91
N PHE A 100 -1.43 9.56 7.63
CA PHE A 100 -0.89 8.86 8.80
C PHE A 100 0.28 7.93 8.43
N VAL A 101 0.16 7.20 7.33
CA VAL A 101 1.23 6.32 6.81
C VAL A 101 2.45 7.13 6.37
N LEU A 102 2.23 8.28 5.70
CA LEU A 102 3.32 9.18 5.28
C LEU A 102 4.12 9.69 6.49
N ILE A 103 3.41 10.15 7.53
CA ILE A 103 4.04 10.59 8.78
C ILE A 103 4.77 9.41 9.44
N GLY A 104 4.13 8.25 9.55
CA GLY A 104 4.72 7.05 10.14
C GLY A 104 6.03 6.63 9.45
N ALA A 105 6.06 6.63 8.11
CA ALA A 105 7.26 6.30 7.34
C ALA A 105 8.40 7.31 7.56
N LYS A 106 8.07 8.61 7.64
CA LYS A 106 9.04 9.67 7.92
C LYS A 106 9.59 9.56 9.34
N VAL A 107 8.73 9.29 10.33
CA VAL A 107 9.10 9.07 11.73
C VAL A 107 9.99 7.83 11.86
N ALA A 108 9.63 6.71 11.22
CA ALA A 108 10.44 5.49 11.22
C ALA A 108 11.85 5.77 10.66
N THR A 109 11.93 6.43 9.50
CA THR A 109 13.22 6.81 8.89
C THR A 109 14.04 7.74 9.79
N TYR A 110 13.38 8.65 10.52
CA TYR A 110 14.05 9.55 11.45
C TYR A 110 14.60 8.80 12.65
N ILE A 111 13.79 7.97 13.31
CA ILE A 111 14.18 7.18 14.49
C ILE A 111 15.29 6.19 14.14
N SER A 112 15.22 5.53 12.99
CA SER A 112 16.27 4.61 12.53
C SER A 112 17.62 5.27 12.27
N LYS A 113 17.75 6.61 12.30
CA LYS A 113 19.05 7.29 12.29
C LYS A 113 19.69 7.39 13.68
N PHE A 114 18.90 7.25 14.73
CA PHE A 114 19.33 7.35 16.13
C PHE A 114 19.55 5.98 16.79
N ILE A 115 19.25 4.90 16.07
CA ILE A 115 19.54 3.50 16.43
C ILE A 115 20.66 3.02 15.52
#